data_AF-A0A6I9PSU1-F1
#
_entry.id   AF-A0A6I9PSU1-F1
#
_cell.length_a   1.000
_cell.length_b   1.000
_cell.length_c   1.000
_cell.angle_alpha   90.00
_cell.angle_beta   90.00
_cell.angle_gamma   90.00
#
_symmetry.space_group_name_H-M   'P 1'
#
loop_
_entity.id
_entity.type
_entity.pdbx_description
1 polymer ?
#
loop_
_entity_poly.entity_id
_entity_poly.type
_entity_poly.pdbx_seq_one_letter_code
_entity_poly.pdbx_strand_id
1 'polypeptide(L)'
;MGQNMSVPNLQRALSQALAAGPPGSPSSGSAGSHQPVVTAELMVHPGYPSLPQEGGCGEGPDEFSQSADRQHELGVLRDPTLLALYRREGVQLCAFRHL
;
A
#
# COMPACT_ATOMS: atom_id res chain seq x y z
N MET A 1 3.66 -0.13 -14.51
CA MET A 1 3.78 -0.42 -13.06
C MET A 1 2.38 -0.19 -12.50
N GLY A 2 1.81 -1.04 -11.64
CA GLY A 2 0.46 -0.76 -11.11
C GLY A 2 -0.68 -1.63 -11.64
N GLN A 3 -0.60 -2.23 -12.84
CA GLN A 3 -1.64 -3.17 -13.32
C GLN A 3 -1.87 -4.37 -12.39
N ASN A 4 -0.80 -4.80 -11.70
CA ASN A 4 -0.89 -5.88 -10.72
C ASN A 4 -1.49 -5.44 -9.37
N MET A 5 -1.77 -4.14 -9.17
CA MET A 5 -2.48 -3.69 -7.98
C MET A 5 -3.93 -4.14 -8.06
N SER A 6 -4.38 -4.90 -7.09
CA SER A 6 -5.77 -5.34 -6.98
C SER A 6 -6.07 -5.69 -5.53
N VAL A 7 -7.34 -5.64 -5.13
CA VAL A 7 -7.74 -6.01 -3.76
C VAL A 7 -7.23 -7.40 -3.36
N PRO A 8 -7.34 -8.46 -4.19
CA PRO A 8 -6.78 -9.78 -3.85
C PRO A 8 -5.26 -9.79 -3.68
N ASN A 9 -4.52 -9.02 -4.49
CA ASN A 9 -3.07 -8.94 -4.37
C ASN A 9 -2.64 -8.15 -3.12
N LEU A 10 -3.37 -7.09 -2.77
CA LEU A 10 -3.15 -6.34 -1.52
C LEU A 10 -3.48 -7.18 -0.29
N GLN A 11 -4.57 -7.96 -0.33
CA GLN A 11 -4.90 -8.91 0.72
C GLN A 11 -3.77 -9.94 0.90
N ARG A 12 -3.26 -10.50 -0.20
CA ARG A 12 -2.14 -11.46 -0.15
C ARG A 12 -0.89 -10.83 0.47
N ALA A 13 -0.52 -9.63 0.04
CA ALA A 13 0.64 -8.92 0.57
C ALA A 13 0.49 -8.60 2.07
N LEU A 14 -0.71 -8.18 2.51
CA LEU A 14 -1.02 -7.94 3.91
C LEU A 14 -0.90 -9.23 4.74
N SER A 15 -1.47 -10.34 4.27
CA SER A 15 -1.35 -11.64 4.95
C SER A 15 0.11 -12.09 5.09
N GLN A 16 0.95 -11.83 4.07
CA GLN A 16 2.38 -12.13 4.14
C GLN A 16 3.11 -11.26 5.16
N ALA A 17 2.82 -9.95 5.22
CA ALA A 17 3.41 -9.05 6.20
C ALA A 17 3.02 -9.44 7.64
N LEU A 18 1.76 -9.78 7.88
CA LEU A 18 1.29 -10.26 9.19
C LEU A 18 1.95 -11.59 9.59
N ALA A 19 2.12 -12.51 8.64
CA ALA A 19 2.77 -13.80 8.89
C ALA A 19 4.28 -13.67 9.18
N ALA A 20 4.95 -12.67 8.60
CA ALA A 20 6.37 -12.41 8.86
C ALA A 20 6.63 -11.89 10.29
N GLY A 21 5.65 -11.22 10.90
CA GLY A 21 5.78 -10.63 12.22
C GLY A 21 6.75 -9.44 12.26
N PRO A 22 6.98 -8.84 13.45
CA PRO A 22 7.91 -7.74 13.61
C PRO A 22 9.37 -8.20 13.45
N PRO A 23 10.25 -7.32 12.92
CA PRO A 23 11.68 -7.62 12.85
C PRO A 23 12.25 -7.87 14.26
N GLY A 24 12.91 -9.01 14.45
CA GLY A 24 13.64 -9.34 15.68
C GLY A 24 12.82 -9.95 16.82
N SER A 25 11.56 -10.35 16.60
CA SER A 25 10.80 -11.09 17.61
C SER A 25 11.31 -12.54 17.75
N PRO A 26 11.83 -12.96 18.92
CA PRO A 26 12.15 -14.36 19.15
C PRO A 26 10.86 -15.18 19.14
N SER A 27 10.92 -16.39 18.60
CA SER A 27 9.79 -17.32 18.44
C SER A 27 9.20 -17.85 19.76
N SER A 28 9.60 -17.34 20.93
CA SER A 28 9.24 -17.92 22.22
C SER A 28 9.21 -16.90 23.36
N GLY A 29 8.04 -16.76 23.99
CA GLY A 29 7.89 -16.63 25.44
C GLY A 29 8.31 -15.32 26.10
N SER A 30 7.43 -14.31 26.09
CA SER A 30 7.36 -13.30 27.15
C SER A 30 5.96 -12.69 27.15
N ALA A 31 5.11 -13.18 28.06
CA ALA A 31 3.76 -12.68 28.30
C ALA A 31 3.83 -11.29 28.99
N GLY A 32 4.07 -10.26 28.19
CA GLY A 32 4.09 -8.86 28.60
C GLY A 32 3.18 -8.00 27.72
N SER A 33 1.86 -8.12 27.94
CA SER A 33 0.70 -7.26 27.59
C SER A 33 0.57 -6.43 26.31
N HIS A 34 1.55 -6.35 25.41
CA HIS A 34 1.39 -5.68 24.11
C HIS A 34 1.62 -6.68 22.98
N GLN A 35 0.56 -6.96 22.21
CA GLN A 35 0.71 -7.73 20.97
C GLN A 35 1.67 -7.00 20.03
N PRO A 36 2.62 -7.71 19.41
CA PRO A 36 3.54 -7.08 18.48
C PRO A 36 2.78 -6.51 17.28
N VAL A 37 2.97 -5.23 16.99
CA VAL A 37 2.34 -4.55 15.84
C VAL A 37 3.29 -4.64 14.64
N VAL A 38 2.77 -5.05 13.49
CA VAL A 38 3.48 -5.00 12.21
C VAL A 38 3.18 -3.66 11.54
N THR A 39 4.23 -2.91 11.19
CA THR A 39 4.11 -1.70 10.37
C THR A 39 4.61 -2.01 8.96
N ALA A 40 3.85 -1.59 7.95
CA ALA A 40 4.20 -1.77 6.55
C ALA A 40 3.89 -0.48 5.76
N GLU A 41 4.70 -0.20 4.75
CA GLU A 41 4.50 0.92 3.82
C GLU A 41 4.09 0.37 2.45
N LEU A 42 3.05 0.96 1.85
CA LEU A 42 2.57 0.63 0.52
C LEU A 42 2.94 1.76 -0.45
N MET A 43 3.96 1.51 -1.27
CA MET A 43 4.41 2.46 -2.30
C MET A 43 3.49 2.40 -3.53
N VAL A 44 2.87 3.53 -3.88
CA VAL A 44 1.90 3.68 -4.98
C VAL A 44 2.07 5.04 -5.65
N HIS A 45 1.60 5.17 -6.89
CA HIS A 45 1.62 6.40 -7.68
C HIS A 45 0.22 6.75 -8.23
N PRO A 46 -0.81 6.85 -7.37
CA PRO A 46 -2.18 7.04 -7.81
C PRO A 46 -2.36 8.39 -8.50
N GLY A 47 -3.20 8.43 -9.53
CA GLY A 47 -3.60 9.67 -10.19
C GLY A 47 -4.13 9.46 -11.59
N TYR A 48 -4.51 10.55 -12.25
CA TYR A 48 -4.87 10.53 -13.67
C TYR A 48 -3.62 10.50 -14.54
N PRO A 49 -3.69 9.91 -15.75
CA PRO A 49 -2.59 9.96 -16.71
C PRO A 49 -2.16 11.40 -16.97
N SER A 50 -0.86 11.66 -16.92
CA SER A 50 -0.30 12.97 -17.23
C SER A 50 -0.36 13.24 -18.73
N LEU A 51 -0.53 14.50 -19.13
CA LEU A 51 -0.43 14.91 -20.53
C LEU A 51 1.04 15.05 -20.94
N PRO A 52 1.43 14.78 -22.20
CA PRO A 52 2.84 14.77 -22.63
C PRO A 52 3.63 16.06 -22.36
N GLN A 53 2.97 17.20 -22.20
CA GLN A 53 3.61 18.49 -21.91
C GLN A 53 3.34 19.02 -20.50
N GLU A 54 2.71 18.23 -19.63
CA GLU A 54 2.37 18.63 -18.27
C GLU A 54 3.14 17.81 -17.23
N GLY A 55 4.02 18.47 -16.50
CA GLY A 55 4.81 17.86 -15.43
C GLY A 55 6.17 17.35 -15.88
N GLY A 56 6.74 16.43 -15.10
CA GLY A 56 8.12 15.96 -15.27
C GLY A 56 9.18 16.96 -14.80
N CYS A 57 10.44 16.55 -14.86
CA CYS A 57 11.60 17.34 -14.44
C CYS A 57 12.32 17.98 -15.64
N GLY A 58 11.57 18.55 -16.59
CA GLY A 58 12.10 19.21 -17.79
C GLY A 58 11.98 18.42 -19.11
N GLU A 59 11.77 17.10 -19.04
CA GLU A 59 11.56 16.24 -20.23
C GLU A 59 10.10 15.82 -20.44
N GLY A 60 9.19 16.29 -19.60
CA GLY A 60 7.81 15.81 -19.53
C GLY A 60 7.67 14.54 -18.68
N PRO A 61 6.44 14.02 -18.53
CA PRO A 61 6.16 12.80 -17.77
C PRO A 61 6.70 11.54 -18.48
N ASP A 62 7.17 10.56 -17.71
CA ASP A 62 7.59 9.26 -18.24
C ASP A 62 6.39 8.41 -18.73
N GLU A 63 6.67 7.27 -19.39
CA GLU A 63 5.62 6.38 -19.92
C GLU A 63 4.65 5.91 -18.83
N PHE A 64 5.15 5.65 -17.62
CA PHE A 64 4.32 5.23 -16.50
C PHE A 64 3.39 6.37 -16.03
N SER A 65 3.89 7.60 -15.93
CA SER A 65 3.12 8.78 -15.56
C SER A 65 1.97 9.06 -16.53
N GLN A 66 2.16 8.73 -17.80
CA GLN A 66 1.17 8.85 -18.88
C GLN A 66 0.25 7.62 -19.00
N SER A 67 0.50 6.55 -18.23
CA SER A 67 -0.25 5.31 -18.37
C SER A 67 -1.57 5.31 -17.59
N ALA A 68 -2.52 4.48 -18.05
CA ALA A 68 -3.74 4.19 -17.32
C ALA A 68 -3.50 3.46 -15.98
N ASP A 69 -2.29 2.93 -15.76
CA ASP A 69 -1.96 2.19 -14.54
C ASP A 69 -2.10 3.08 -13.29
N ARG A 70 -1.77 4.37 -13.36
CA ARG A 70 -1.94 5.31 -12.24
C ARG A 70 -3.41 5.49 -11.85
N GLN A 71 -4.28 5.51 -12.85
CA GLN A 71 -5.72 5.63 -12.64
C GLN A 71 -6.29 4.34 -12.09
N HIS A 72 -5.75 3.20 -12.53
CA HIS A 72 -6.07 1.89 -11.99
C HIS A 72 -5.70 1.80 -10.50
N GLU A 73 -4.48 2.21 -10.12
CA GLU A 73 -4.07 2.26 -8.70
C GLU A 73 -5.00 3.16 -7.87
N LEU A 74 -5.33 4.36 -8.38
CA LEU A 74 -6.28 5.26 -7.74
C LEU A 74 -7.67 4.61 -7.55
N GLY A 75 -8.13 3.87 -8.56
CA GLY A 75 -9.40 3.12 -8.49
C GLY A 75 -9.38 2.07 -7.39
N VAL A 76 -8.32 1.26 -7.32
CA VAL A 76 -8.17 0.21 -6.29
C VAL A 76 -8.07 0.82 -4.89
N LEU A 77 -7.31 1.91 -4.71
CA LEU A 77 -7.19 2.59 -3.41
C LEU A 77 -8.50 3.19 -2.91
N ARG A 78 -9.42 3.50 -3.82
CA ARG A 78 -10.75 4.04 -3.51
C ARG A 78 -11.84 2.97 -3.43
N ASP A 79 -11.52 1.71 -3.72
CA ASP A 79 -12.48 0.61 -3.69
C ASP A 79 -12.98 0.38 -2.25
N PRO A 80 -14.31 0.44 -1.99
CA PRO A 80 -14.87 0.19 -0.67
C PRO A 80 -14.49 -1.19 -0.08
N THR A 81 -14.23 -2.17 -0.94
CA THR A 81 -13.78 -3.51 -0.57
C THR A 81 -12.41 -3.49 0.09
N LEU A 82 -11.52 -2.59 -0.36
CA LEU A 82 -10.20 -2.42 0.25
C LEU A 82 -10.32 -1.83 1.66
N LEU A 83 -11.21 -0.84 1.84
CA LEU A 83 -11.47 -0.28 3.17
C LEU A 83 -12.12 -1.32 4.11
N ALA A 84 -13.02 -2.15 3.59
CA ALA A 84 -13.62 -3.25 4.34
C ALA A 84 -12.56 -4.30 4.74
N LEU A 85 -11.61 -4.61 3.85
CA LEU A 85 -10.45 -5.44 4.15
C LEU A 85 -9.64 -4.86 5.31
N TYR A 86 -9.24 -3.59 5.25
CA TYR A 86 -8.47 -2.96 6.33
C TYR A 86 -9.18 -3.03 7.68
N ARG A 87 -10.48 -2.75 7.72
CA ARG A 87 -11.27 -2.86 8.96
C ARG A 87 -11.31 -4.28 9.49
N ARG A 88 -11.51 -5.27 8.62
CA ARG A 88 -11.58 -6.68 9.01
C ARG A 88 -10.27 -7.18 9.60
N GLU A 89 -9.15 -6.77 9.02
CA GLU A 89 -7.81 -7.17 9.45
C GLU A 89 -7.24 -6.26 10.57
N GLY A 90 -8.02 -5.31 11.09
CA GLY A 90 -7.56 -4.40 12.16
C GLY A 90 -6.45 -3.44 11.72
N VAL A 91 -6.34 -3.15 10.43
CA VAL A 91 -5.30 -2.25 9.89
C VAL A 91 -5.63 -0.81 10.23
N GLN A 92 -4.69 -0.14 10.88
CA GLN A 92 -4.71 1.29 11.10
C GLN A 92 -3.88 2.01 10.03
N LEU A 93 -4.54 2.79 9.17
CA LEU A 93 -3.85 3.68 8.25
C LEU A 93 -3.26 4.86 9.03
N CYS A 94 -1.95 5.05 8.93
CA CYS A 94 -1.23 6.15 9.55
C CYS A 94 -0.53 7.01 8.50
N ALA A 95 -0.32 8.27 8.82
CA ALA A 95 0.58 9.15 8.08
C ALA A 95 1.95 9.09 8.76
N PHE A 96 3.02 9.36 8.02
CA PHE A 96 4.39 9.37 8.56
C PHE A 96 4.53 10.22 9.83
N ARG A 97 3.82 11.36 9.93
CA ARG A 97 3.79 12.21 11.13
C ARG A 97 3.17 11.58 12.39
N HIS A 98 2.58 10.41 12.28
CA HIS A 98 1.96 9.67 13.39
C HIS A 98 2.79 8.44 13.81
N LEU A 99 3.93 8.20 13.14
CA LEU A 99 4.94 7.21 13.52
C LEU A 99 6.02 7.91 14.35
#